data_AF-A0A842L9W7-F1
#
_entry.id   AF-A0A842L9W7-F1
#
_cell.length_a   1.000
_cell.length_b   1.000
_cell.length_c   1.000
_cell.angle_alpha   90.00
_cell.angle_beta   90.00
_cell.angle_gamma   90.00
#
_symmetry.space_group_name_H-M   'P 1'
#
loop_
_entity.id
_entity.type
_entity.pdbx_description
1 polymer ?
#
loop_
_entity_poly.entity_id
_entity_poly.type
_entity_poly.pdbx_seq_one_letter_code
_entity_poly.pdbx_strand_id
1 'polypeptide(L)'
;GLAAMGVNPATMELLEFLAVGTQMKIERPGKGNCVVPVDTIEGPIVKLKNGDVIKIETIEKAKKVKPEVEEILFLGDMLVAFGEFLRNNHILMPAAWCEEWWIQSILNSKKYDAREDPLNFKRFKGQWNKIKLDAKEAFKISMEYDVPLHPRYTYFYHDVSTEDLNNLYEWLQHGKEEKGRLKLPLAPPKRILEILGVPHKLRKGKVIIGADDTYALLNTLKKPLENGEDPIKAINKVSPVKIMKKAPTYIGARVGRPEKSKERKMRPAPHVLFPIGKHGGSRRNIIDAAKKGNIRVEIGRAKCPKCKISFMQSKCPQCGEKTEMGKPSKRSINLVQLLKNATESMGVRKLEEIKGVEGMIS
;
A
#
# COMPACT_ATOMS: atom_id res chain seq x y z
N GLY A 1 -2.43 -9.42 -4.61
CA GLY A 1 -2.28 -10.90 -4.66
C GLY A 1 -0.82 -11.25 -4.41
N LEU A 2 -0.51 -12.48 -4.01
CA LEU A 2 0.85 -12.91 -3.59
C LEU A 2 1.35 -12.19 -2.34
N ALA A 3 0.55 -12.17 -1.27
CA ALA A 3 0.80 -11.44 -0.02
C ALA A 3 0.94 -9.92 -0.19
N ALA A 4 0.59 -9.36 -1.35
CA ALA A 4 0.44 -7.93 -1.55
C ALA A 4 -1.02 -7.50 -1.41
N MET A 5 -1.24 -6.37 -0.74
CA MET A 5 -2.55 -5.73 -0.56
C MET A 5 -2.54 -4.33 -1.15
N GLY A 6 -3.63 -3.99 -1.82
CA GLY A 6 -3.81 -2.68 -2.45
C GLY A 6 -4.25 -1.64 -1.43
N VAL A 7 -3.65 -0.46 -1.48
CA VAL A 7 -4.08 0.72 -0.71
C VAL A 7 -4.18 1.89 -1.66
N ASN A 8 -5.14 2.79 -1.42
CA ASN A 8 -5.27 4.00 -2.23
C ASN A 8 -4.02 4.89 -2.07
N PRO A 9 -3.40 5.36 -3.17
CA PRO A 9 -2.24 6.25 -3.10
C PRO A 9 -2.47 7.55 -2.32
N ALA A 10 -3.70 8.08 -2.29
CA ALA A 10 -4.06 9.23 -1.49
C ALA A 10 -3.92 8.95 0.02
N THR A 11 -4.25 7.73 0.46
CA THR A 11 -4.02 7.28 1.84
C THR A 11 -2.53 7.20 2.15
N MET A 12 -1.75 6.65 1.21
CA MET A 12 -0.28 6.55 1.37
C MET A 12 0.37 7.93 1.52
N GLU A 13 0.00 8.88 0.67
CA GLU A 13 0.48 10.26 0.70
C GLU A 13 0.08 11.01 1.98
N LEU A 14 -1.17 10.82 2.42
CA LEU A 14 -1.69 11.48 3.60
C LEU A 14 -0.98 11.00 4.87
N LEU A 15 -0.69 9.70 4.96
CA LEU A 15 0.00 9.10 6.11
C LEU A 15 1.53 9.23 6.07
N GLU A 16 2.16 9.31 4.90
CA GLU A 16 3.63 9.37 4.70
C GLU A 16 4.45 8.14 5.18
N PHE A 17 3.88 7.24 5.98
CA PHE A 17 4.57 6.03 6.45
C PHE A 17 4.48 4.84 5.49
N LEU A 18 3.58 4.91 4.51
CA LEU A 18 3.36 3.85 3.54
C LEU A 18 4.00 4.22 2.21
N ALA A 19 4.96 3.42 1.79
CA ALA A 19 5.59 3.52 0.48
C ALA A 19 5.48 2.18 -0.28
N VAL A 20 5.75 2.19 -1.58
CA VAL A 20 5.57 1.02 -2.45
C VAL A 20 6.56 -0.07 -2.05
N GLY A 21 6.05 -1.20 -1.58
CA GLY A 21 6.93 -2.25 -1.04
C GLY A 21 7.08 -2.24 0.47
N THR A 22 6.45 -1.27 1.16
CA THR A 22 6.40 -1.25 2.62
C THR A 22 5.64 -2.48 3.13
N GLN A 23 6.25 -3.20 4.06
CA GLN A 23 5.60 -4.31 4.72
C GLN A 23 4.66 -3.79 5.81
N MET A 24 3.38 -4.15 5.76
CA MET A 24 2.47 -3.95 6.91
C MET A 24 2.22 -5.28 7.62
N LYS A 25 1.92 -5.20 8.91
CA LYS A 25 1.36 -6.30 9.69
C LYS A 25 -0.12 -6.03 9.86
N ILE A 26 -0.95 -6.99 9.50
CA ILE A 26 -2.40 -6.89 9.55
C ILE A 26 -2.96 -7.89 10.57
N GLU A 27 -4.17 -7.63 11.03
CA GLU A 27 -4.90 -8.53 11.93
C GLU A 27 -5.40 -9.80 11.19
N ARG A 28 -5.88 -9.62 9.95
CA ARG A 28 -6.52 -10.65 9.12
C ARG A 28 -6.41 -10.30 7.63
N PRO A 29 -6.45 -11.27 6.69
CA PRO A 29 -6.44 -12.72 6.90
C PRO A 29 -5.06 -13.35 7.13
N GLY A 30 -3.97 -12.56 7.15
CA GLY A 30 -2.59 -13.05 7.32
C GLY A 30 -1.78 -12.20 8.31
N LYS A 31 -0.52 -12.55 8.54
CA LYS A 31 0.35 -11.83 9.52
C LYS A 31 1.10 -10.64 8.94
N GLY A 32 1.25 -10.59 7.62
CA GLY A 32 1.98 -9.54 6.96
C GLY A 32 1.62 -9.45 5.49
N ASN A 33 1.67 -8.24 4.98
CA ASN A 33 1.48 -7.96 3.57
C ASN A 33 2.56 -7.01 3.06
N CYS A 34 2.60 -6.85 1.75
CA CYS A 34 3.31 -5.79 1.07
C CYS A 34 2.30 -4.79 0.50
N VAL A 35 2.53 -3.49 0.69
CA VAL A 35 1.64 -2.45 0.16
C VAL A 35 1.94 -2.19 -1.31
N VAL A 36 0.89 -2.18 -2.11
CA VAL A 36 0.91 -1.73 -3.51
C VAL A 36 -0.15 -0.66 -3.75
N PRO A 37 0.13 0.35 -4.59
CA PRO A 37 -0.83 1.41 -4.90
C PRO A 37 -1.95 0.87 -5.80
N VAL A 38 -3.20 1.16 -5.46
CA VAL A 38 -4.39 0.91 -6.30
C VAL A 38 -5.26 2.16 -6.30
N ASP A 39 -5.36 2.84 -7.43
CA ASP A 39 -6.04 4.14 -7.58
C ASP A 39 -7.54 4.02 -7.90
N THR A 40 -8.04 2.80 -8.11
CA THR A 40 -9.46 2.54 -8.42
C THR A 40 -10.35 2.36 -7.19
N ILE A 41 -9.78 2.08 -6.01
CA ILE A 41 -10.50 1.86 -4.75
C ILE A 41 -10.71 3.17 -3.98
N GLU A 42 -11.61 3.20 -3.00
CA GLU A 42 -11.90 4.43 -2.26
C GLU A 42 -10.70 4.88 -1.39
N GLY A 43 -10.38 6.17 -1.47
CA GLY A 43 -9.35 6.80 -0.63
C GLY A 43 -9.88 7.26 0.72
N PRO A 44 -9.10 8.06 1.47
CA PRO A 44 -9.47 8.44 2.81
C PRO A 44 -10.57 9.51 2.81
N ILE A 45 -11.35 9.52 3.90
CA ILE A 45 -12.31 10.58 4.22
C ILE A 45 -11.75 11.35 5.41
N VAL A 46 -11.61 12.67 5.25
CA VAL A 46 -11.00 13.52 6.27
C VAL A 46 -11.87 14.70 6.63
N LYS A 47 -11.76 15.12 7.88
CA LYS A 47 -12.24 16.40 8.38
C LYS A 47 -11.08 17.39 8.38
N LEU A 48 -11.30 18.54 7.78
CA LEU A 48 -10.35 19.65 7.76
C LEU A 48 -10.58 20.58 8.96
N LYS A 49 -9.56 21.36 9.32
CA LYS A 49 -9.59 22.37 10.40
C LYS A 49 -10.69 23.42 10.26
N ASN A 50 -11.17 23.64 9.04
CA ASN A 50 -12.28 24.55 8.76
C ASN A 50 -13.67 23.89 8.96
N GLY A 51 -13.72 22.63 9.38
CA GLY A 51 -14.94 21.83 9.59
C GLY A 51 -15.49 21.14 8.34
N ASP A 52 -14.87 21.29 7.17
CA ASP A 52 -15.24 20.59 5.94
C ASP A 52 -14.90 19.10 6.05
N VAL A 53 -15.78 18.23 5.54
CA VAL A 53 -15.51 16.81 5.36
C VAL A 53 -15.40 16.51 3.88
N ILE A 54 -14.29 15.90 3.48
CA ILE A 54 -14.00 15.60 2.08
C ILE A 54 -13.51 14.17 1.89
N LYS A 55 -13.95 13.54 0.80
CA LYS A 55 -13.34 12.34 0.23
C LYS A 55 -12.11 12.73 -0.58
N ILE A 56 -10.99 12.06 -0.39
CA ILE A 56 -9.75 12.29 -1.12
C ILE A 56 -9.51 11.13 -2.08
N GLU A 57 -9.63 11.39 -3.38
CA GLU A 57 -9.52 10.36 -4.42
C GLU A 57 -8.17 10.42 -5.15
N THR A 58 -7.43 11.53 -5.04
CA THR A 58 -6.19 11.76 -5.80
C THR A 58 -5.02 12.18 -4.91
N ILE A 59 -3.81 11.82 -5.33
CA ILE A 59 -2.55 12.19 -4.67
C ILE A 59 -2.39 13.72 -4.61
N GLU A 60 -2.70 14.42 -5.69
CA GLU A 60 -2.62 15.89 -5.75
C GLU A 60 -3.51 16.55 -4.69
N LYS A 61 -4.74 16.05 -4.56
CA LYS A 61 -5.67 16.54 -3.54
C LYS A 61 -5.15 16.20 -2.15
N ALA A 62 -4.63 14.99 -1.93
CA ALA A 62 -4.02 14.59 -0.66
C ALA A 62 -2.89 15.54 -0.23
N LYS A 63 -1.93 15.82 -1.13
CA LYS A 63 -0.83 16.77 -0.89
C LYS A 63 -1.34 18.15 -0.51
N LYS A 64 -2.33 18.67 -1.24
CA LYS A 64 -2.87 20.01 -1.02
C LYS A 64 -3.58 20.15 0.32
N VAL A 65 -4.36 19.15 0.73
CA VAL A 65 -5.21 19.24 1.93
C VAL A 65 -4.51 18.74 3.19
N LYS A 66 -3.42 17.99 3.08
CA LYS A 66 -2.69 17.41 4.20
C LYS A 66 -2.39 18.38 5.35
N PRO A 67 -1.91 19.62 5.13
CA PRO A 67 -1.66 20.57 6.23
C PRO A 67 -2.94 21.02 6.96
N GLU A 68 -4.09 20.89 6.30
CA GLU A 68 -5.41 21.31 6.78
C GLU A 68 -6.19 20.17 7.44
N VAL A 69 -5.67 18.93 7.43
CA VAL A 69 -6.35 17.78 8.06
C VAL A 69 -6.36 17.96 9.58
N GLU A 70 -7.55 17.88 10.17
CA GLU A 70 -7.77 17.85 11.61
C GLU A 70 -7.96 16.41 12.11
N GLU A 71 -8.76 15.62 11.38
CA GLU A 71 -9.10 14.24 11.74
C GLU A 71 -9.24 13.39 10.48
N ILE A 72 -8.68 12.18 10.50
CA ILE A 72 -8.92 11.16 9.47
C ILE A 72 -10.08 10.30 9.95
N LEU A 73 -11.24 10.44 9.32
CA LEU A 73 -12.45 9.69 9.69
C LEU A 73 -12.36 8.25 9.18
N PHE A 74 -11.90 8.09 7.93
CA PHE A 74 -11.71 6.79 7.29
C PHE A 74 -10.38 6.78 6.54
N LEU A 75 -9.61 5.70 6.69
CA LEU A 75 -8.36 5.50 5.95
C LEU A 75 -8.60 5.15 4.48
N GLY A 76 -9.81 4.75 4.12
CA GLY A 76 -10.15 4.23 2.80
C GLY A 76 -10.00 2.71 2.71
N ASP A 77 -10.07 2.21 1.49
CA ASP A 77 -10.14 0.78 1.23
C ASP A 77 -8.77 0.11 1.34
N MET A 78 -8.82 -1.18 1.70
CA MET A 78 -7.71 -2.10 1.52
C MET A 78 -8.15 -3.27 0.65
N LEU A 79 -7.56 -3.38 -0.55
CA LEU A 79 -7.85 -4.45 -1.49
C LEU A 79 -7.12 -5.72 -1.10
N VAL A 80 -7.88 -6.67 -0.53
CA VAL A 80 -7.38 -7.99 -0.12
C VAL A 80 -7.77 -9.03 -1.17
N ALA A 81 -6.78 -9.75 -1.70
CA ALA A 81 -7.05 -10.81 -2.66
C ALA A 81 -7.66 -12.04 -1.96
N PHE A 82 -8.67 -12.66 -2.59
CA PHE A 82 -9.28 -13.91 -2.11
C PHE A 82 -8.25 -15.00 -1.77
N GLY A 83 -7.19 -15.13 -2.59
CA GLY A 83 -6.12 -16.09 -2.38
C GLY A 83 -5.41 -15.97 -1.03
N GLU A 84 -5.44 -14.80 -0.38
CA GLU A 84 -4.90 -14.62 0.97
C GLU A 84 -5.76 -15.31 2.03
N PHE A 85 -7.08 -15.32 1.88
CA PHE A 85 -7.97 -16.07 2.76
C PHE A 85 -7.77 -17.57 2.57
N LEU A 86 -7.73 -18.02 1.31
CA LEU A 86 -7.55 -19.43 0.98
C LEU A 86 -6.21 -19.98 1.49
N ARG A 87 -5.10 -19.25 1.27
CA ARG A 87 -3.76 -19.70 1.69
C ARG A 87 -3.56 -19.71 3.20
N ASN A 88 -4.12 -18.73 3.91
CA ASN A 88 -4.02 -18.66 5.36
C ASN A 88 -5.11 -19.50 6.07
N ASN A 89 -5.98 -20.18 5.30
CA ASN A 89 -7.13 -20.91 5.82
C ASN A 89 -7.99 -20.07 6.77
N HIS A 90 -8.18 -18.79 6.42
CA HIS A 90 -8.96 -17.85 7.21
C HIS A 90 -10.41 -17.82 6.72
N ILE A 91 -11.37 -17.79 7.63
CA ILE A 91 -12.79 -17.67 7.30
C ILE A 91 -13.03 -16.39 6.50
N LEU A 92 -13.86 -16.47 5.45
CA LEU A 92 -14.23 -15.29 4.68
C LEU A 92 -15.01 -14.32 5.58
N MET A 93 -14.52 -13.08 5.61
CA MET A 93 -15.21 -11.99 6.30
C MET A 93 -16.33 -11.45 5.41
N PRO A 94 -17.39 -10.85 5.99
CA PRO A 94 -18.37 -10.12 5.22
C PRO A 94 -17.71 -9.08 4.32
N ALA A 95 -17.98 -9.16 3.02
CA ALA A 95 -17.42 -8.24 2.03
C ALA A 95 -18.04 -6.84 2.17
N ALA A 96 -17.23 -5.81 1.90
CA ALA A 96 -17.71 -4.46 1.72
C ALA A 96 -18.65 -4.37 0.51
N TRP A 97 -19.62 -3.46 0.58
CA TRP A 97 -20.47 -3.16 -0.55
C TRP A 97 -19.71 -2.27 -1.54
N CYS A 98 -19.21 -2.89 -2.61
CA CYS A 98 -18.37 -2.27 -3.64
C CYS A 98 -19.02 -2.35 -5.03
N GLU A 99 -18.50 -1.55 -5.97
CA GLU A 99 -19.03 -1.40 -7.33
C GLU A 99 -19.06 -2.72 -8.09
N GLU A 100 -18.05 -3.57 -7.89
CA GLU A 100 -17.98 -4.88 -8.52
C GLU A 100 -19.15 -5.76 -8.09
N TRP A 101 -19.51 -5.75 -6.80
CA TRP A 101 -20.65 -6.51 -6.30
C TRP A 101 -21.98 -5.87 -6.75
N TRP A 102 -22.07 -4.54 -6.79
CA TRP A 102 -23.25 -3.85 -7.31
C TRP A 102 -23.53 -4.20 -8.78
N ILE A 103 -22.51 -4.17 -9.64
CA ILE A 103 -22.62 -4.55 -11.06
C ILE A 103 -23.07 -6.01 -11.18
N GLN A 104 -22.46 -6.93 -10.43
CA GLN A 104 -22.89 -8.34 -10.43
C GLN A 104 -24.33 -8.50 -9.93
N SER A 105 -24.79 -7.67 -9.00
CA SER A 105 -26.19 -7.70 -8.53
C SER A 105 -27.15 -7.31 -9.66
N ILE A 106 -26.79 -6.34 -10.50
CA ILE A 106 -27.59 -5.95 -11.67
C ILE A 106 -27.58 -7.04 -12.74
N LEU A 107 -26.40 -7.56 -13.08
CA LEU A 107 -26.26 -8.60 -14.11
C LEU A 107 -27.05 -9.88 -13.77
N ASN A 108 -27.23 -10.16 -12.47
CA ASN A 108 -28.01 -11.30 -11.98
C ASN A 108 -29.48 -10.95 -11.68
N SER A 109 -29.91 -9.71 -11.90
CA SER A 109 -31.31 -9.33 -11.73
C SER A 109 -32.17 -9.96 -12.82
N LYS A 110 -33.34 -10.48 -12.42
CA LYS A 110 -34.33 -11.03 -13.35
C LYS A 110 -34.86 -10.00 -14.36
N LYS A 111 -34.75 -8.71 -14.04
CA LYS A 111 -35.23 -7.60 -14.85
C LYS A 111 -34.17 -7.05 -15.81
N TYR A 112 -32.92 -7.49 -15.69
CA TYR A 112 -31.83 -7.03 -16.54
C TYR A 112 -31.60 -8.00 -17.69
N ASP A 113 -31.70 -7.54 -18.94
CA ASP A 113 -31.28 -8.33 -20.08
C ASP A 113 -29.80 -8.09 -20.41
N ALA A 114 -28.96 -9.07 -20.05
CA ALA A 114 -27.52 -9.04 -20.31
C ALA A 114 -27.15 -9.12 -21.81
N ARG A 115 -28.08 -9.50 -22.68
CA ARG A 115 -27.86 -9.52 -24.14
C ARG A 115 -27.84 -8.10 -24.69
N GLU A 116 -28.82 -7.30 -24.28
CA GLU A 116 -28.96 -5.90 -24.68
C GLU A 116 -27.95 -4.99 -23.98
N ASP A 117 -27.56 -5.34 -22.74
CA ASP A 117 -26.61 -4.56 -21.92
C ASP A 117 -26.93 -3.04 -21.91
N PRO A 118 -28.16 -2.64 -21.51
CA PRO A 118 -28.62 -1.25 -21.62
C PRO A 118 -27.76 -0.26 -20.82
N LEU A 119 -27.06 -0.73 -19.78
CA LEU A 119 -26.13 0.08 -18.98
C LEU A 119 -24.68 0.02 -19.50
N ASN A 120 -24.44 -0.70 -20.60
CA ASN A 120 -23.17 -0.81 -21.31
C ASN A 120 -22.01 -1.29 -20.42
N PHE A 121 -22.27 -2.22 -19.49
CA PHE A 121 -21.26 -2.73 -18.57
C PHE A 121 -20.12 -3.45 -19.30
N LYS A 122 -20.37 -4.02 -20.48
CA LYS A 122 -19.32 -4.64 -21.32
C LYS A 122 -18.23 -3.64 -21.69
N ARG A 123 -18.59 -2.38 -21.97
CA ARG A 123 -17.62 -1.31 -22.28
C ARG A 123 -16.77 -0.92 -21.07
N PHE A 124 -17.31 -1.06 -19.86
CA PHE A 124 -16.63 -0.70 -18.61
C PHE A 124 -16.00 -1.90 -17.89
N LYS A 125 -15.83 -3.04 -18.57
CA LYS A 125 -15.21 -4.23 -17.98
C LYS A 125 -13.81 -3.89 -17.45
N GLY A 126 -13.62 -3.97 -16.13
CA GLY A 126 -12.36 -3.60 -15.48
C GLY A 126 -12.17 -2.09 -15.20
N GLN A 127 -13.15 -1.25 -15.51
CA GLN A 127 -13.09 0.21 -15.38
C GLN A 127 -14.38 0.76 -14.73
N TRP A 128 -14.92 0.04 -13.74
CA TRP A 128 -16.15 0.42 -13.04
C TRP A 128 -16.04 1.80 -12.39
N ASN A 129 -14.85 2.19 -11.93
CA ASN A 129 -14.57 3.52 -11.38
C ASN A 129 -14.79 4.67 -12.37
N LYS A 130 -14.91 4.40 -13.68
CA LYS A 130 -15.22 5.42 -14.70
C LYS A 130 -16.71 5.64 -14.89
N ILE A 131 -17.56 4.77 -14.33
CA ILE A 131 -19.00 4.91 -14.38
C ILE A 131 -19.38 6.09 -13.47
N LYS A 132 -19.67 7.24 -14.08
CA LYS A 132 -20.18 8.41 -13.37
C LYS A 132 -21.69 8.38 -13.44
N LEU A 133 -22.31 7.92 -12.36
CA LEU A 133 -23.75 7.99 -12.14
C LEU A 133 -24.01 9.15 -11.19
N ASP A 134 -25.08 9.90 -11.43
CA ASP A 134 -25.61 10.80 -10.40
C ASP A 134 -26.47 10.03 -9.38
N ALA A 135 -26.84 10.68 -8.27
CA ALA A 135 -27.64 9.98 -7.26
C ALA A 135 -29.04 9.60 -7.77
N LYS A 136 -29.65 10.39 -8.67
CA LYS A 136 -31.01 10.13 -9.17
C LYS A 136 -31.03 8.90 -10.08
N GLU A 137 -30.05 8.80 -10.98
CA GLU A 137 -29.81 7.66 -11.85
C GLU A 137 -29.53 6.41 -11.03
N ALA A 138 -28.68 6.50 -9.99
CA ALA A 138 -28.40 5.36 -9.12
C ALA A 138 -29.68 4.82 -8.45
N PHE A 139 -30.55 5.69 -7.94
CA PHE A 139 -31.84 5.28 -7.37
C PHE A 139 -32.78 4.70 -8.45
N LYS A 140 -32.83 5.30 -9.64
CA LYS A 140 -33.64 4.80 -10.75
C LYS A 140 -33.23 3.39 -11.14
N ILE A 141 -31.94 3.13 -11.32
CA ILE A 141 -31.38 1.81 -11.64
C ILE A 141 -31.74 0.81 -10.53
N SER A 142 -31.57 1.18 -9.26
CA SER A 142 -31.91 0.31 -8.13
C SER A 142 -33.39 -0.06 -8.08
N MET A 143 -34.30 0.89 -8.37
CA MET A 143 -35.73 0.61 -8.43
C MET A 143 -36.12 -0.22 -9.66
N GLU A 144 -35.55 0.11 -10.83
CA GLU A 144 -35.84 -0.55 -12.10
C GLU A 144 -35.45 -2.03 -12.04
N TYR A 145 -34.23 -2.33 -11.58
CA TYR A 145 -33.70 -3.69 -11.55
C TYR A 145 -33.85 -4.40 -10.20
N ASP A 146 -34.50 -3.79 -9.20
CA ASP A 146 -34.69 -4.36 -7.86
C ASP A 146 -33.36 -4.82 -7.21
N VAL A 147 -32.37 -3.92 -7.23
CA VAL A 147 -31.03 -4.14 -6.65
C VAL A 147 -30.72 -3.11 -5.57
N PRO A 148 -29.78 -3.40 -4.65
CA PRO A 148 -29.41 -2.40 -3.65
C PRO A 148 -28.80 -1.13 -4.26
N LEU A 149 -28.83 -0.04 -3.49
CA LEU A 149 -28.32 1.27 -3.89
C LEU A 149 -26.83 1.21 -4.27
N HIS A 150 -26.42 2.03 -5.22
CA HIS A 150 -25.02 2.14 -5.64
C HIS A 150 -24.09 2.46 -4.42
N PRO A 151 -22.94 1.77 -4.29
CA PRO A 151 -21.98 1.95 -3.19
C PRO A 151 -21.53 3.38 -2.92
N ARG A 152 -21.28 4.19 -3.96
CA ARG A 152 -20.94 5.63 -3.85
C ARG A 152 -21.92 6.45 -3.02
N TYR A 153 -23.21 6.10 -3.06
CA TYR A 153 -24.32 6.76 -2.37
C TYR A 153 -24.82 5.97 -1.16
N THR A 154 -24.07 4.94 -0.75
CA THR A 154 -24.31 4.16 0.45
C THR A 154 -23.32 4.59 1.52
N TYR A 155 -23.82 5.02 2.67
CA TYR A 155 -23.01 5.54 3.78
C TYR A 155 -22.78 4.50 4.87
N PHE A 156 -21.95 4.85 5.86
CA PHE A 156 -21.58 3.99 6.99
C PHE A 156 -22.68 3.88 8.06
N TYR A 157 -23.91 3.63 7.63
CA TYR A 157 -25.10 3.55 8.49
C TYR A 157 -25.01 2.50 9.61
N HIS A 158 -24.15 1.50 9.45
CA HIS A 158 -23.94 0.44 10.43
C HIS A 158 -23.03 0.86 11.59
N ASP A 159 -22.37 2.02 11.49
CA ASP A 159 -21.46 2.55 12.51
C ASP A 159 -22.14 3.56 13.46
N VAL A 160 -23.46 3.78 13.30
CA VAL A 160 -24.26 4.69 14.13
C VAL A 160 -25.50 3.98 14.66
N SER A 161 -26.05 4.46 15.77
CA SER A 161 -27.28 3.90 16.34
C SER A 161 -28.54 4.35 15.59
N THR A 162 -29.67 3.66 15.78
CA THR A 162 -30.97 4.10 15.24
C THR A 162 -31.42 5.43 15.85
N GLU A 163 -31.09 5.70 17.11
CA GLU A 163 -31.33 6.98 17.77
C GLU A 163 -30.54 8.11 17.12
N ASP A 164 -29.25 7.89 16.81
CA ASP A 164 -28.44 8.85 16.08
C ASP A 164 -29.02 9.15 14.69
N LEU A 165 -29.51 8.13 13.99
CA LEU A 165 -30.15 8.30 12.69
C LEU A 165 -31.46 9.08 12.77
N ASN A 166 -32.23 8.90 13.84
CA ASN A 166 -33.43 9.69 14.11
C ASN A 166 -33.10 11.15 14.43
N ASN A 167 -32.08 11.39 15.27
CA ASN A 167 -31.57 12.74 15.52
C ASN A 167 -31.08 13.42 14.24
N LEU A 168 -30.43 12.66 13.36
CA LEU A 168 -30.01 13.15 12.04
C LEU A 168 -31.23 13.45 11.16
N TYR A 169 -32.22 12.56 11.12
CA TYR A 169 -33.46 12.76 10.36
C TYR A 169 -34.18 14.06 10.75
N GLU A 170 -34.37 14.29 12.05
CA GLU A 170 -35.00 15.52 12.56
C GLU A 170 -34.19 16.76 12.16
N TRP A 171 -32.87 16.70 12.29
CA TRP A 171 -32.02 17.82 11.88
C TRP A 171 -32.11 18.10 10.37
N LEU A 172 -32.18 17.06 9.53
CA LEU A 172 -32.35 17.20 8.08
C LEU A 172 -33.64 17.95 7.72
N GLN A 173 -34.72 17.83 8.50
CA GLN A 173 -35.98 18.56 8.28
C GLN A 173 -35.85 20.08 8.45
N HIS A 174 -34.89 20.54 9.26
CA HIS A 174 -34.60 21.97 9.41
C HIS A 174 -33.76 22.56 8.26
N GLY A 175 -33.39 21.73 7.28
CA GLY A 175 -32.58 22.12 6.14
C GLY A 175 -33.37 22.93 5.11
N LYS A 176 -32.72 23.95 4.54
CA LYS A 176 -33.24 24.65 3.36
C LYS A 176 -32.55 24.11 2.12
N GLU A 177 -33.32 23.53 1.22
CA GLU A 177 -32.82 23.07 -0.06
C GLU A 177 -32.72 24.23 -1.05
N GLU A 178 -31.54 24.45 -1.60
CA GLU A 178 -31.31 25.43 -2.67
C GLU A 178 -30.49 24.79 -3.78
N LYS A 179 -31.05 24.73 -5.00
CA LYS A 179 -30.39 24.12 -6.18
C LYS A 179 -29.90 22.68 -5.89
N GLY A 180 -30.72 21.89 -5.20
CA GLY A 180 -30.40 20.51 -4.81
C GLY A 180 -29.49 20.37 -3.59
N ARG A 181 -28.88 21.46 -3.09
CA ARG A 181 -27.98 21.42 -1.93
C ARG A 181 -28.75 21.71 -0.65
N LEU A 182 -28.57 20.87 0.37
CA LEU A 182 -29.14 21.12 1.68
C LEU A 182 -28.25 22.04 2.51
N LYS A 183 -28.82 23.13 3.02
CA LYS A 183 -28.18 24.05 3.96
C LYS A 183 -28.81 23.89 5.34
N LEU A 184 -28.00 23.48 6.31
CA LEU A 184 -28.42 23.20 7.68
C LEU A 184 -27.73 24.15 8.66
N PRO A 185 -28.39 24.59 9.75
CA PRO A 185 -27.71 25.25 10.84
C PRO A 185 -26.72 24.28 11.50
N LEU A 186 -25.56 24.77 11.94
CA LEU A 186 -24.61 23.96 12.70
C LEU A 186 -25.28 23.46 14.00
N ALA A 187 -25.27 22.14 14.19
CA ALA A 187 -25.87 21.48 15.35
C ALA A 187 -25.11 20.18 15.69
N PRO A 188 -25.31 19.59 16.89
CA PRO A 188 -24.65 18.36 17.31
C PRO A 188 -24.75 17.18 16.32
N PRO A 189 -25.88 16.96 15.60
CA PRO A 189 -25.99 15.90 14.58
C PRO A 189 -25.00 16.00 13.42
N LYS A 190 -24.24 17.11 13.29
CA LYS A 190 -23.10 17.17 12.37
C LYS A 190 -22.10 16.04 12.64
N ARG A 191 -21.87 15.64 13.89
CA ARG A 191 -20.93 14.53 14.18
C ARG A 191 -21.40 13.21 13.60
N ILE A 192 -22.71 12.98 13.59
CA ILE A 192 -23.31 11.78 12.99
C ILE A 192 -23.06 11.79 11.47
N LEU A 193 -23.19 12.96 10.84
CA LEU A 193 -22.86 13.14 9.42
C LEU A 193 -21.37 12.87 9.10
N GLU A 194 -20.46 13.23 10.02
CA GLU A 194 -19.04 12.90 9.92
C GLU A 194 -18.79 11.38 10.01
N ILE A 195 -19.42 10.70 10.98
CA ILE A 195 -19.30 9.24 11.16
C ILE A 195 -19.88 8.49 9.97
N LEU A 196 -20.99 8.97 9.38
CA LEU A 196 -21.54 8.42 8.15
C LEU A 196 -20.64 8.63 6.92
N GLY A 197 -19.56 9.42 7.04
CA GLY A 197 -18.61 9.68 5.95
C GLY A 197 -19.20 10.55 4.82
N VAL A 198 -20.22 11.37 5.12
CA VAL A 198 -20.89 12.20 4.10
C VAL A 198 -20.10 13.48 3.85
N PRO A 199 -19.66 13.76 2.61
CA PRO A 199 -18.97 15.00 2.29
C PRO A 199 -19.85 16.23 2.51
N HIS A 200 -19.34 17.23 3.23
CA HIS A 200 -20.06 18.46 3.48
C HIS A 200 -19.10 19.63 3.74
N LYS A 201 -19.61 20.86 3.56
CA LYS A 201 -18.84 22.09 3.78
C LYS A 201 -19.43 22.92 4.89
N LEU A 202 -18.58 23.56 5.71
CA LEU A 202 -19.00 24.49 6.75
C LEU A 202 -18.74 25.92 6.30
N ARG A 203 -19.79 26.72 6.07
CA ARG A 203 -19.65 28.13 5.65
C ARG A 203 -20.61 29.01 6.46
N LYS A 204 -20.08 30.06 7.08
CA LYS A 204 -20.86 31.04 7.87
C LYS A 204 -21.78 30.35 8.91
N GLY A 205 -21.27 29.33 9.62
CA GLY A 205 -22.06 28.58 10.62
C GLY A 205 -23.14 27.65 10.05
N LYS A 206 -23.15 27.42 8.73
CA LYS A 206 -24.08 26.49 8.07
C LYS A 206 -23.35 25.32 7.45
N VAL A 207 -23.89 24.13 7.64
CA VAL A 207 -23.46 22.89 6.99
C VAL A 207 -24.13 22.81 5.61
N ILE A 208 -23.34 22.61 4.57
CA ILE A 208 -23.78 22.55 3.18
C ILE A 208 -23.43 21.17 2.62
N ILE A 209 -24.46 20.40 2.28
CA ILE A 209 -24.33 19.06 1.69
C ILE A 209 -24.43 19.16 0.16
N GLY A 210 -23.66 18.32 -0.55
CA GLY A 210 -23.69 18.23 -2.01
C GLY A 210 -25.07 17.82 -2.55
N ALA A 211 -25.35 18.06 -3.82
CA ALA A 211 -26.68 17.79 -4.39
C ALA A 211 -27.00 16.29 -4.44
N ASP A 212 -26.04 15.49 -4.89
CA ASP A 212 -26.17 14.03 -4.90
C ASP A 212 -26.28 13.46 -3.48
N ASP A 213 -25.43 13.93 -2.57
CA ASP A 213 -25.42 13.43 -1.20
C ASP A 213 -26.72 13.81 -0.45
N THR A 214 -27.24 15.01 -0.72
CA THR A 214 -28.56 15.47 -0.22
C THR A 214 -29.65 14.55 -0.73
N TYR A 215 -29.69 14.29 -2.04
CA TYR A 215 -30.71 13.42 -2.63
C TYR A 215 -30.64 12.01 -2.03
N ALA A 216 -29.44 11.45 -1.89
CA ALA A 216 -29.25 10.13 -1.29
C ALA A 216 -29.76 10.10 0.16
N LEU A 217 -29.32 11.04 1.02
CA LEU A 217 -29.70 11.08 2.42
C LEU A 217 -31.22 11.21 2.62
N LEU A 218 -31.85 12.16 1.93
CA LEU A 218 -33.29 12.42 2.07
C LEU A 218 -34.14 11.24 1.56
N ASN A 219 -33.68 10.50 0.55
CA ASN A 219 -34.41 9.34 0.07
C ASN A 219 -34.16 8.09 0.92
N THR A 220 -32.99 7.93 1.52
CA THR A 220 -32.72 6.82 2.45
C THR A 220 -33.36 7.00 3.81
N LEU A 221 -33.37 8.23 4.35
CA LEU A 221 -33.96 8.59 5.65
C LEU A 221 -35.27 9.36 5.41
N LYS A 222 -36.25 8.68 4.80
CA LYS A 222 -37.52 9.30 4.42
C LYS A 222 -38.48 9.48 5.61
N LYS A 223 -38.36 8.60 6.61
CA LYS A 223 -39.23 8.52 7.79
C LYS A 223 -38.38 8.26 9.03
N PRO A 224 -38.88 8.60 10.23
CA PRO A 224 -38.24 8.17 11.47
C PRO A 224 -38.19 6.64 11.54
N LEU A 225 -37.11 6.14 12.13
CA LEU A 225 -36.79 4.74 12.31
C LEU A 225 -37.32 4.22 13.66
N GLU A 226 -37.67 2.94 13.72
CA GLU A 226 -38.00 2.27 14.97
C GLU A 226 -36.73 2.04 15.81
N ASN A 227 -36.74 2.46 17.08
CA ASN A 227 -35.60 2.33 17.99
C ASN A 227 -35.36 0.86 18.38
N GLY A 228 -34.10 0.51 18.64
CA GLY A 228 -33.70 -0.82 19.14
C GLY A 228 -33.42 -1.90 18.09
N GLU A 229 -33.62 -1.61 16.80
CA GLU A 229 -33.24 -2.52 15.70
C GLU A 229 -31.83 -2.26 15.16
N ASP A 230 -31.28 -3.24 14.40
CA ASP A 230 -30.06 -3.03 13.61
C ASP A 230 -30.30 -1.86 12.62
N PRO A 231 -29.41 -0.85 12.58
CA PRO A 231 -29.61 0.37 11.78
C PRO A 231 -29.91 0.11 10.30
N ILE A 232 -29.30 -0.91 9.71
CA ILE A 232 -29.49 -1.25 8.30
C ILE A 232 -30.87 -1.88 8.10
N LYS A 233 -31.35 -2.72 9.02
CA LYS A 233 -32.71 -3.25 8.95
C LYS A 233 -33.75 -2.13 9.04
N ALA A 234 -33.56 -1.20 9.98
CA ALA A 234 -34.46 -0.07 10.17
C ALA A 234 -34.50 0.83 8.92
N ILE A 235 -33.34 1.19 8.35
CA ILE A 235 -33.28 1.98 7.12
C ILE A 235 -33.96 1.26 5.95
N ASN A 236 -33.78 -0.05 5.81
CA ASN A 236 -34.38 -0.83 4.74
C ASN A 236 -35.92 -0.88 4.81
N LYS A 237 -36.54 -0.64 5.97
CA LYS A 237 -38.00 -0.53 6.10
C LYS A 237 -38.54 0.79 5.53
N VAL A 238 -37.76 1.87 5.58
CA VAL A 238 -38.21 3.22 5.20
C VAL A 238 -37.70 3.66 3.83
N SER A 239 -36.54 3.15 3.41
CA SER A 239 -35.90 3.47 2.14
C SER A 239 -36.66 2.82 0.97
N PRO A 240 -36.84 3.51 -0.16
CA PRO A 240 -37.48 2.94 -1.34
C PRO A 240 -36.59 1.90 -2.06
N VAL A 241 -35.31 1.83 -1.70
CA VAL A 241 -34.32 0.90 -2.26
C VAL A 241 -33.56 0.20 -1.15
N LYS A 242 -33.10 -1.01 -1.41
CA LYS A 242 -32.31 -1.78 -0.44
C LYS A 242 -30.95 -1.13 -0.19
N ILE A 243 -30.56 -0.98 1.07
CA ILE A 243 -29.28 -0.44 1.55
C ILE A 243 -28.46 -1.57 2.15
N MET A 244 -27.20 -1.69 1.70
CA MET A 244 -26.24 -2.68 2.18
C MET A 244 -25.28 -2.07 3.21
N LYS A 245 -24.63 -2.92 4.01
CA LYS A 245 -23.53 -2.49 4.87
C LYS A 245 -22.34 -2.07 3.99
N LYS A 246 -21.96 -0.78 4.01
CA LYS A 246 -20.85 -0.25 3.21
C LYS A 246 -19.51 -0.93 3.54
N ALA A 247 -19.14 -0.97 4.82
CA ALA A 247 -17.87 -1.55 5.29
C ALA A 247 -18.09 -2.42 6.56
N PRO A 248 -18.76 -3.58 6.45
CA PRO A 248 -19.06 -4.43 7.60
C PRO A 248 -17.81 -5.01 8.28
N THR A 249 -16.64 -4.91 7.64
CA THR A 249 -15.37 -5.42 8.16
C THR A 249 -14.30 -4.34 8.08
N TYR A 250 -13.74 -3.98 9.23
CA TYR A 250 -12.51 -3.19 9.34
C TYR A 250 -11.30 -4.10 9.59
N ILE A 251 -10.17 -3.78 8.97
CA ILE A 251 -8.92 -4.53 9.16
C ILE A 251 -7.89 -3.62 9.83
N GLY A 252 -7.52 -3.96 11.07
CA GLY A 252 -6.45 -3.28 11.77
C GLY A 252 -5.09 -3.59 11.12
N ALA A 253 -4.23 -2.57 11.02
CA ALA A 253 -2.90 -2.72 10.50
C ALA A 253 -1.88 -1.81 11.17
N ARG A 254 -0.61 -2.24 11.16
CA ARG A 254 0.54 -1.45 11.59
C ARG A 254 1.67 -1.54 10.59
N VAL A 255 2.44 -0.46 10.46
CA VAL A 255 3.65 -0.46 9.63
C VAL A 255 4.66 -1.44 10.23
N GLY A 256 5.18 -2.32 9.39
CA GLY A 256 6.20 -3.29 9.73
C GLY A 256 7.57 -2.78 9.32
N ARG A 257 8.05 -3.25 8.18
CA ARG A 257 9.38 -2.94 7.66
C ARG A 257 9.27 -2.04 6.42
N PRO A 258 9.98 -0.90 6.37
CA PRO A 258 10.08 -0.11 5.16
C PRO A 258 10.69 -0.90 4.00
N GLU A 259 10.41 -0.45 2.78
CA GLU A 259 11.05 -0.97 1.58
C GLU A 259 12.58 -0.88 1.65
N LYS A 260 13.26 -1.75 0.91
CA LYS A 260 14.73 -1.75 0.85
C LYS A 260 15.22 -2.06 -0.56
N SER A 261 15.90 -1.09 -1.16
CA SER A 261 16.65 -1.22 -2.41
C SER A 261 18.18 -1.11 -2.23
N LYS A 262 18.66 -1.06 -0.98
CA LYS A 262 20.09 -0.91 -0.67
C LYS A 262 20.92 -2.13 -1.10
N GLU A 263 22.07 -1.85 -1.71
CA GLU A 263 23.09 -2.84 -2.10
C GLU A 263 23.45 -3.80 -0.94
N ARG A 264 23.71 -5.06 -1.31
CA ARG A 264 24.18 -6.08 -0.36
C ARG A 264 25.67 -5.87 -0.09
N LYS A 265 26.00 -5.14 0.98
CA LYS A 265 27.38 -4.94 1.45
C LYS A 265 27.70 -5.81 2.66
N MET A 266 28.87 -6.46 2.64
CA MET A 266 29.49 -7.00 3.86
C MET A 266 29.92 -5.85 4.78
N ARG A 267 30.21 -6.16 6.05
CA ARG A 267 30.71 -5.17 7.02
C ARG A 267 32.08 -5.61 7.55
N PRO A 268 33.16 -4.88 7.26
CA PRO A 268 33.31 -3.86 6.21
C PRO A 268 33.11 -4.45 4.80
N ALA A 269 32.78 -3.60 3.82
CA ALA A 269 32.56 -4.02 2.44
C ALA A 269 33.91 -4.24 1.75
N PRO A 270 34.31 -5.49 1.42
CA PRO A 270 35.53 -5.72 0.67
C PRO A 270 35.29 -5.38 -0.80
N HIS A 271 36.31 -4.84 -1.45
CA HIS A 271 36.39 -4.69 -2.91
C HIS A 271 36.90 -5.99 -3.54
N VAL A 272 37.73 -6.75 -2.83
CA VAL A 272 38.33 -8.01 -3.31
C VAL A 272 38.42 -9.06 -2.22
N LEU A 273 38.22 -10.33 -2.58
CA LEU A 273 38.39 -11.48 -1.70
C LEU A 273 39.86 -11.90 -1.65
N PHE A 274 40.71 -11.04 -1.09
CA PHE A 274 42.13 -11.34 -0.87
C PHE A 274 42.47 -11.22 0.62
N PRO A 275 43.02 -12.26 1.26
CA PRO A 275 43.31 -12.25 2.68
C PRO A 275 44.51 -11.35 2.99
N ILE A 276 44.31 -10.36 3.86
CA ILE A 276 45.37 -9.46 4.33
C ILE A 276 45.53 -9.47 5.85
N GLY A 277 44.81 -10.34 6.57
CA GLY A 277 44.83 -10.37 8.03
C GLY A 277 44.46 -9.00 8.63
N LYS A 278 45.16 -8.64 9.70
CA LYS A 278 45.05 -7.31 10.34
C LYS A 278 46.06 -6.29 9.79
N HIS A 279 46.73 -6.61 8.67
CA HIS A 279 47.81 -5.77 8.16
C HIS A 279 47.33 -4.44 7.56
N GLY A 280 46.08 -4.39 7.04
CA GLY A 280 45.47 -3.21 6.42
C GLY A 280 44.63 -2.31 7.33
N GLY A 281 44.78 -2.43 8.66
CA GLY A 281 44.04 -1.62 9.64
C GLY A 281 42.54 -1.92 9.69
N SER A 282 41.76 -1.02 10.31
CA SER A 282 40.31 -1.19 10.50
C SER A 282 39.50 -1.22 9.20
N ARG A 283 39.99 -0.52 8.16
CA ARG A 283 39.38 -0.50 6.82
C ARG A 283 39.76 -1.70 5.96
N ARG A 284 40.68 -2.55 6.42
CA ARG A 284 41.24 -3.68 5.68
C ARG A 284 41.76 -3.25 4.30
N ASN A 285 42.50 -2.15 4.25
CA ASN A 285 43.04 -1.60 3.00
C ASN A 285 44.31 -2.36 2.58
N ILE A 286 44.31 -2.92 1.38
CA ILE A 286 45.44 -3.66 0.81
C ILE A 286 46.63 -2.73 0.57
N ILE A 287 46.40 -1.48 0.18
CA ILE A 287 47.48 -0.51 -0.09
C ILE A 287 48.28 -0.22 1.19
N ASP A 288 47.60 -0.09 2.34
CA ASP A 288 48.27 0.09 3.62
C ASP A 288 48.96 -1.18 4.12
N ALA A 289 48.37 -2.35 3.83
CA ALA A 289 49.03 -3.63 4.11
C ALA A 289 50.30 -3.81 3.25
N ALA A 290 50.30 -3.34 2.00
CA ALA A 290 51.44 -3.44 1.09
C ALA A 290 52.63 -2.61 1.58
N LYS A 291 52.42 -1.47 2.25
CA LYS A 291 53.52 -0.67 2.86
C LYS A 291 54.37 -1.48 3.85
N LYS A 292 53.82 -2.56 4.44
CA LYS A 292 54.54 -3.46 5.36
C LYS A 292 55.44 -4.48 4.63
N GLY A 293 55.41 -4.51 3.29
CA GLY A 293 56.19 -5.44 2.47
C GLY A 293 55.61 -6.85 2.48
N ASN A 294 56.15 -7.70 3.35
CA ASN A 294 55.74 -9.09 3.48
C ASN A 294 54.69 -9.24 4.58
N ILE A 295 53.56 -9.87 4.26
CA ILE A 295 52.49 -10.16 5.23
C ILE A 295 52.32 -11.66 5.42
N ARG A 296 51.96 -12.09 6.63
CA ARG A 296 51.73 -13.50 6.95
C ARG A 296 50.23 -13.78 6.99
N VAL A 297 49.74 -14.50 5.98
CA VAL A 297 48.31 -14.81 5.83
C VAL A 297 48.10 -16.26 5.46
N GLU A 298 46.90 -16.77 5.72
CA GLU A 298 46.48 -18.10 5.30
C GLU A 298 45.98 -18.04 3.87
N ILE A 299 46.70 -18.70 2.95
CA ILE A 299 46.38 -18.70 1.52
C ILE A 299 46.80 -20.03 0.88
N GLY A 300 45.99 -20.52 -0.05
CA GLY A 300 46.34 -21.66 -0.90
C GLY A 300 47.31 -21.25 -2.02
N ARG A 301 48.28 -22.11 -2.33
CA ARG A 301 49.09 -21.98 -3.55
C ARG A 301 48.64 -23.01 -4.56
N ALA A 302 48.49 -22.57 -5.80
CA ALA A 302 48.30 -23.43 -6.93
C ALA A 302 49.64 -23.98 -7.42
N LYS A 303 49.68 -25.25 -7.80
CA LYS A 303 50.84 -25.91 -8.41
C LYS A 303 50.54 -26.17 -9.88
N CYS A 304 51.49 -25.83 -10.75
CA CYS A 304 51.39 -26.18 -12.16
C CYS A 304 51.74 -27.66 -12.36
N PRO A 305 50.90 -28.46 -13.04
CA PRO A 305 51.21 -29.87 -13.29
C PRO A 305 52.43 -30.04 -14.22
N LYS A 306 52.62 -29.13 -15.18
CA LYS A 306 53.69 -29.17 -16.18
C LYS A 306 55.03 -28.62 -15.67
N CYS A 307 55.05 -27.35 -15.26
CA CYS A 307 56.27 -26.67 -14.80
C CYS A 307 56.63 -26.99 -13.34
N LYS A 308 55.73 -27.63 -12.57
CA LYS A 308 55.86 -27.93 -11.14
C LYS A 308 56.08 -26.72 -10.22
N ILE A 309 56.09 -25.50 -10.76
CA ILE A 309 56.16 -24.24 -10.00
C ILE A 309 54.88 -24.00 -9.21
N SER A 310 55.02 -23.38 -8.03
CA SER A 310 53.91 -23.08 -7.11
C SER A 310 53.70 -21.57 -6.97
N PHE A 311 52.50 -21.08 -7.27
CA PHE A 311 52.14 -19.65 -7.25
C PHE A 311 50.66 -19.47 -6.90
N MET A 312 50.09 -18.25 -6.96
CA MET A 312 48.73 -17.96 -6.42
C MET A 312 47.65 -17.75 -7.49
N GLN A 313 48.01 -17.74 -8.77
CA GLN A 313 47.08 -17.52 -9.87
C GLN A 313 46.53 -18.87 -10.37
N SER A 314 45.43 -18.83 -11.11
CA SER A 314 44.79 -20.02 -11.70
C SER A 314 45.47 -20.54 -12.97
N LYS A 315 46.40 -19.77 -13.54
CA LYS A 315 47.15 -20.08 -14.78
C LYS A 315 48.64 -19.91 -14.57
N CYS A 316 49.43 -20.84 -15.10
CA CYS A 316 50.89 -20.80 -15.04
C CYS A 316 51.46 -19.57 -15.73
N PRO A 317 52.25 -18.72 -15.04
CA PRO A 317 52.86 -17.55 -15.66
C PRO A 317 53.92 -17.94 -16.71
N GLN A 318 54.45 -19.17 -16.66
CA GLN A 318 55.48 -19.65 -17.59
C GLN A 318 54.88 -20.41 -18.79
N CYS A 319 53.87 -21.26 -18.58
CA CYS A 319 53.34 -22.14 -19.64
C CYS A 319 51.84 -22.00 -19.91
N GLY A 320 51.13 -21.11 -19.21
CA GLY A 320 49.69 -20.85 -19.40
C GLY A 320 48.73 -21.93 -18.89
N GLU A 321 49.23 -23.12 -18.54
CA GLU A 321 48.43 -24.27 -18.10
C GLU A 321 47.62 -23.99 -16.82
N LYS A 322 46.43 -24.58 -16.72
CA LYS A 322 45.59 -24.47 -15.51
C LYS A 322 46.27 -25.16 -14.33
N THR A 323 46.23 -24.51 -13.18
CA THR A 323 46.86 -25.04 -11.96
C THR A 323 45.91 -25.74 -11.02
N GLU A 324 46.46 -26.66 -10.24
CA GLU A 324 45.76 -27.36 -9.17
C GLU A 324 45.98 -26.63 -7.84
N MET A 325 44.90 -26.25 -7.16
CA MET A 325 44.96 -25.53 -5.88
C MET A 325 45.33 -26.48 -4.74
N GLY A 326 46.42 -26.17 -4.03
CA GLY A 326 46.81 -26.87 -2.82
C GLY A 326 46.06 -26.37 -1.57
N LYS A 327 46.18 -27.12 -0.47
CA LYS A 327 45.56 -26.76 0.82
C LYS A 327 46.04 -25.39 1.33
N PRO A 328 45.14 -24.57 1.91
CA PRO A 328 45.52 -23.32 2.56
C PRO A 328 46.54 -23.58 3.67
N SER A 329 47.54 -22.71 3.79
CA SER A 329 48.51 -22.74 4.87
C SER A 329 48.99 -21.33 5.19
N LYS A 330 49.38 -21.07 6.44
CA LYS A 330 49.92 -19.78 6.87
C LYS A 330 51.27 -19.53 6.21
N ARG A 331 51.36 -18.54 5.33
CA ARG A 331 52.57 -18.24 4.55
C ARG A 331 52.86 -16.74 4.53
N SER A 332 54.13 -16.41 4.34
CA SER A 332 54.57 -15.04 4.06
C SER A 332 54.42 -14.75 2.56
N ILE A 333 53.74 -13.67 2.21
CA ILE A 333 53.56 -13.20 0.83
C ILE A 333 54.09 -11.78 0.67
N ASN A 334 54.77 -11.52 -0.45
CA ASN A 334 55.20 -10.18 -0.82
C ASN A 334 54.03 -9.43 -1.46
N LEU A 335 53.29 -8.68 -0.64
CA LEU A 335 52.08 -8.02 -1.10
C LEU A 335 52.37 -6.86 -2.06
N VAL A 336 53.53 -6.19 -1.91
CA VAL A 336 53.98 -5.10 -2.79
C VAL A 336 54.13 -5.60 -4.22
N GLN A 337 54.84 -6.71 -4.42
CA GLN A 337 55.06 -7.26 -5.75
C GLN A 337 53.75 -7.74 -6.39
N LEU A 338 52.88 -8.36 -5.60
CA LEU A 338 51.57 -8.82 -6.09
C LEU A 338 50.69 -7.65 -6.52
N LEU A 339 50.65 -6.58 -5.73
CA LEU A 339 49.89 -5.38 -6.05
C LEU A 339 50.46 -4.72 -7.32
N LYS A 340 51.78 -4.60 -7.44
CA LYS A 340 52.47 -4.05 -8.62
C LYS A 340 52.14 -4.84 -9.90
N ASN A 341 52.29 -6.17 -9.85
CA ASN A 341 51.96 -7.04 -10.98
C ASN A 341 50.48 -6.92 -11.39
N ALA A 342 49.58 -6.79 -10.41
CA ALA A 342 48.15 -6.62 -10.66
C ALA A 342 47.82 -5.27 -11.29
N THR A 343 48.45 -4.17 -10.83
CA THR A 343 48.27 -2.83 -11.40
C THR A 343 48.82 -2.74 -12.84
N GLU A 344 49.96 -3.37 -13.11
CA GLU A 344 50.56 -3.43 -14.45
C GLU A 344 49.69 -4.23 -15.41
N SER A 345 49.21 -5.42 -14.98
CA SER A 345 48.33 -6.27 -15.80
C SER A 345 47.01 -5.59 -16.17
N MET A 346 46.50 -4.71 -15.30
CA MET A 346 45.24 -3.99 -15.51
C MET A 346 45.41 -2.62 -16.16
N GLY A 347 46.65 -2.14 -16.35
CA GLY A 347 46.92 -0.80 -16.86
C GLY A 347 46.48 0.35 -15.93
N VAL A 348 46.30 0.08 -14.63
CA VAL A 348 45.79 1.06 -13.65
C VAL A 348 46.95 1.62 -12.83
N ARG A 349 47.18 2.94 -12.90
CA ARG A 349 48.37 3.58 -12.34
C ARG A 349 48.30 3.88 -10.84
N LYS A 350 47.11 3.99 -10.25
CA LYS A 350 46.96 4.23 -8.81
C LYS A 350 45.52 3.98 -8.34
N LEU A 351 45.37 3.27 -7.23
CA LEU A 351 44.10 3.15 -6.50
C LEU A 351 44.33 3.73 -5.10
N GLU A 352 43.35 4.45 -4.58
CA GLU A 352 43.44 5.05 -3.23
C GLU A 352 43.01 4.06 -2.14
N GLU A 353 42.04 3.20 -2.45
CA GLU A 353 41.51 2.23 -1.50
C GLU A 353 41.12 0.92 -2.19
N ILE A 354 41.70 -0.19 -1.73
CA ILE A 354 41.30 -1.54 -2.13
C ILE A 354 41.05 -2.32 -0.85
N LYS A 355 39.78 -2.58 -0.52
CA LYS A 355 39.43 -3.31 0.70
C LYS A 355 39.54 -4.82 0.46
N GLY A 356 40.42 -5.48 1.20
CA GLY A 356 40.55 -6.93 1.23
C GLY A 356 39.68 -7.58 2.29
N VAL A 357 39.89 -8.88 2.52
CA VAL A 357 39.29 -9.63 3.62
C VAL A 357 40.33 -9.95 4.68
N GLU A 358 39.90 -10.15 5.92
CA GLU A 358 40.82 -10.52 7.01
C GLU A 358 41.35 -11.95 6.82
N GLY A 359 40.48 -12.85 6.40
CA GLY A 359 40.81 -14.23 6.06
C GLY A 359 39.82 -14.79 5.06
N MET A 360 40.21 -15.86 4.40
CA MET A 360 39.29 -16.66 3.58
C MET A 360 38.54 -17.62 4.51
N ILE A 361 37.22 -17.76 4.30
CA ILE A 361 36.36 -18.72 5.01
C ILE A 361 36.09 -19.96 4.13
N SER A 362 36.47 -19.89 2.85
CA SER A 362 36.31 -20.91 1.82
C SER A 362 37.30 -22.06 1.95
#